data_AF-A0A2T1G091-F1
#
_entry.id   AF-A0A2T1G091-F1
#
_cell.length_a   1.000
_cell.length_b   1.000
_cell.length_c   1.000
_cell.angle_alpha   90.00
_cell.angle_beta   90.00
_cell.angle_gamma   90.00
#
_symmetry.space_group_name_H-M   'P 1'
#
loop_
_entity.id
_entity.type
_entity.pdbx_description
1 polymer ?
#
loop_
_entity_poly.entity_id
_entity_poly.type
_entity_poly.pdbx_seq_one_letter_code
_entity_poly.pdbx_strand_id
1 'polypeptide(L)'
;MMGLILEALEAMGHNVRWMSWNLFLGLLPLALSFWLFRKPRSRWLLWGTWALLGATFVPSTRHVLGYLRHIVQDVGKTYVLGAIAITIVLMALDIWVLRQRGVRSLRWWGGFFWFIAFLPNAPYVLTDIIHLIRQIKEGNSVWIVTLALIPQYLAFMLAGFGAYVLSVMNLGYYLKQQGWGRFILATEMIIHALSAIGIYLGRFIRFNTWDILTNPDALVNTVMNDLIGKRPFVVMAATFVVIAVLYWVMKQVILGISQRFYASQSSSESIDQTATSSDSIDLRL
;
A
#
# COMPACT_ATOMS: atom_id res chain seq x y z
N MET A 1 37.61 -4.10 4.88
CA MET A 1 36.45 -4.44 4.03
C MET A 1 35.39 -5.23 4.80
N MET A 2 35.73 -6.36 5.46
CA MET A 2 34.77 -7.14 6.26
C MET A 2 34.12 -6.35 7.41
N GLY A 3 34.88 -5.53 8.15
CA GLY A 3 34.34 -4.70 9.24
C GLY A 3 33.27 -3.70 8.78
N LEU A 4 33.52 -2.97 7.68
CA LEU A 4 32.54 -2.06 7.08
C LEU A 4 31.27 -2.76 6.61
N ILE A 5 31.37 -3.99 6.09
CA ILE A 5 30.21 -4.77 5.66
C ILE A 5 29.38 -5.18 6.88
N LEU A 6 30.02 -5.63 7.96
CA LEU A 6 29.35 -6.00 9.20
C LEU A 6 28.66 -4.79 9.85
N GLU A 7 29.34 -3.65 9.94
CA GLU A 7 28.77 -2.39 10.44
C GLU A 7 27.58 -1.93 9.57
N ALA A 8 27.68 -2.06 8.25
CA ALA A 8 26.59 -1.75 7.34
C ALA A 8 25.38 -2.68 7.55
N LEU A 9 25.60 -3.98 7.68
CA LEU A 9 24.54 -4.96 7.93
C LEU A 9 23.87 -4.73 9.28
N GLU A 10 24.64 -4.38 10.32
CA GLU A 10 24.12 -4.05 11.64
C GLU A 10 23.27 -2.77 11.61
N ALA A 11 23.78 -1.71 10.97
CA ALA A 11 23.05 -0.46 10.80
C ALA A 11 21.74 -0.66 10.01
N MET A 12 21.77 -1.46 8.95
CA MET A 12 20.58 -1.83 8.20
C MET A 12 19.60 -2.65 9.06
N GLY A 13 20.11 -3.64 9.79
CA GLY A 13 19.34 -4.55 10.64
C GLY A 13 18.55 -3.83 11.73
N HIS A 14 19.12 -2.76 12.31
CA HIS A 14 18.43 -1.93 13.29
C HIS A 14 17.13 -1.31 12.74
N ASN A 15 17.12 -0.97 11.45
CA ASN A 15 15.95 -0.36 10.80
C ASN A 15 14.93 -1.40 10.31
N VAL A 16 15.37 -2.63 9.99
CA VAL A 16 14.54 -3.65 9.34
C VAL A 16 13.22 -3.88 10.06
N ARG A 17 13.23 -4.01 11.39
CA ARG A 17 12.01 -4.35 12.15
C ARG A 17 10.89 -3.33 11.99
N TRP A 18 11.23 -2.05 12.11
CA TRP A 18 10.24 -0.97 11.99
C TRP A 18 9.88 -0.69 10.53
N MET A 19 10.87 -0.68 9.62
CA MET A 19 10.63 -0.49 8.19
C MET A 19 9.78 -1.62 7.59
N SER A 20 9.99 -2.86 8.03
CA SER A 20 9.20 -4.00 7.55
C SER A 20 7.75 -3.89 8.01
N TRP A 21 7.50 -3.41 9.23
CA TRP A 21 6.14 -3.16 9.69
C TRP A 21 5.43 -2.09 8.86
N ASN A 22 6.08 -0.95 8.61
CA ASN A 22 5.49 0.11 7.79
C ASN A 22 5.26 -0.34 6.35
N LEU A 23 6.22 -1.08 5.77
CA LEU A 23 6.06 -1.63 4.43
C LEU A 23 4.95 -2.68 4.37
N PHE A 24 4.80 -3.53 5.39
CA PHE A 24 3.69 -4.48 5.49
C PHE A 24 2.35 -3.75 5.42
N LEU A 25 2.16 -2.72 6.24
CA LEU A 25 0.93 -1.91 6.23
C LEU A 25 0.74 -1.20 4.88
N GLY A 26 1.81 -0.76 4.23
CA GLY A 26 1.78 -0.16 2.90
C GLY A 26 1.47 -1.12 1.76
N LEU A 27 1.74 -2.43 1.93
CA LEU A 27 1.45 -3.46 0.94
C LEU A 27 0.01 -4.00 1.04
N LEU A 28 -0.67 -3.85 2.19
CA LEU A 28 -2.04 -4.33 2.38
C LEU A 28 -3.05 -3.73 1.37
N PRO A 29 -3.05 -2.41 1.09
CA PRO A 29 -3.95 -1.84 0.08
C PRO A 29 -3.77 -2.46 -1.30
N LEU A 30 -2.53 -2.82 -1.68
CA LEU A 30 -2.26 -3.46 -2.96
C LEU A 30 -2.88 -4.85 -3.04
N ALA A 31 -2.68 -5.68 -2.01
CA ALA A 31 -3.29 -7.01 -1.96
C ALA A 31 -4.82 -6.94 -1.94
N LEU A 32 -5.39 -6.00 -1.17
CA LEU A 32 -6.84 -5.74 -1.17
C LEU A 32 -7.34 -5.28 -2.54
N SER A 33 -6.58 -4.44 -3.25
CA SER A 33 -6.94 -3.99 -4.60
C SER A 33 -7.01 -5.15 -5.60
N PHE A 34 -6.17 -6.18 -5.44
CA PHE A 34 -6.21 -7.37 -6.28
C PHE A 34 -7.45 -8.21 -6.08
N TRP A 35 -7.94 -8.26 -4.84
CA TRP A 35 -9.16 -8.96 -4.49
C TRP A 35 -10.42 -8.18 -4.87
N LEU A 36 -10.44 -6.85 -4.67
CA LEU A 36 -11.63 -6.01 -4.82
C LEU A 36 -11.86 -5.49 -6.23
N PHE A 37 -10.79 -5.13 -6.94
CA PHE A 37 -10.88 -4.32 -8.16
C PHE A 37 -10.37 -5.07 -9.39
N ARG A 38 -9.25 -5.79 -9.25
CA ARG A 38 -8.58 -6.40 -10.40
C ARG A 38 -7.61 -7.51 -10.02
N LYS A 39 -7.87 -8.74 -10.47
CA LYS A 39 -6.82 -9.77 -10.43
C LYS A 39 -5.67 -9.41 -11.37
N PRO A 40 -4.42 -9.35 -10.91
CA PRO A 40 -3.28 -9.04 -11.76
C PRO A 40 -3.08 -10.16 -12.79
N ARG A 41 -2.74 -9.79 -14.04
CA ARG A 41 -2.43 -10.77 -15.09
C ARG A 41 -1.14 -11.53 -14.82
N SER A 42 -0.15 -10.84 -14.23
CA SER A 42 1.14 -11.43 -13.89
C SER A 42 1.06 -12.22 -12.58
N ARG A 43 1.33 -13.53 -12.66
CA ARG A 43 1.46 -14.40 -11.47
C ARG A 43 2.61 -13.94 -10.58
N TRP A 44 3.70 -13.42 -11.16
CA TRP A 44 4.82 -12.85 -10.41
C TRP A 44 4.41 -11.66 -9.55
N LEU A 45 3.54 -10.78 -10.05
CA LEU A 45 3.04 -9.65 -9.26
C LEU A 45 2.16 -10.11 -8.10
N LEU A 46 1.31 -11.11 -8.35
CA LEU A 46 0.44 -11.69 -7.32
C LEU A 46 1.27 -12.36 -6.21
N TRP A 47 2.08 -13.36 -6.58
CA TRP A 47 2.90 -14.12 -5.64
C TRP A 47 3.97 -13.25 -4.99
N GLY A 48 4.58 -12.33 -5.73
CA GLY A 48 5.54 -11.36 -5.20
C GLY A 48 4.93 -10.46 -4.14
N THR A 49 3.71 -9.97 -4.35
CA THR A 49 3.02 -9.15 -3.32
C THR A 49 2.72 -9.96 -2.06
N TRP A 50 2.24 -11.19 -2.19
CA TRP A 50 1.98 -12.07 -1.04
C TRP A 50 3.27 -12.51 -0.32
N ALA A 51 4.33 -12.81 -1.07
CA ALA A 51 5.64 -13.13 -0.51
C ALA A 51 6.23 -11.94 0.23
N LEU A 52 6.16 -10.72 -0.33
CA LEU A 52 6.60 -9.50 0.34
C LEU A 52 5.78 -9.21 1.59
N LEU A 53 4.45 -9.37 1.54
CA LEU A 53 3.60 -9.26 2.73
C LEU A 53 4.02 -10.25 3.82
N GLY A 54 4.26 -11.51 3.47
CA GLY A 54 4.76 -12.51 4.41
C GLY A 54 6.12 -12.12 5.00
N ALA A 55 7.08 -11.79 4.15
CA ALA A 55 8.44 -11.43 4.55
C ALA A 55 8.49 -10.18 5.44
N THR A 56 7.64 -9.19 5.16
CA THR A 56 7.58 -7.94 5.94
C THR A 56 6.83 -8.10 7.27
N PHE A 57 5.91 -9.06 7.34
CA PHE A 57 5.17 -9.40 8.55
C PHE A 57 5.99 -10.20 9.57
N VAL A 58 6.80 -11.17 9.11
CA VAL A 58 7.53 -12.13 9.96
C VAL A 58 8.33 -11.46 11.10
N PRO A 59 9.14 -10.40 10.86
CA PRO A 59 9.91 -9.73 11.93
C PRO A 59 9.06 -9.10 13.03
N SER A 60 7.79 -8.79 12.74
CA SER A 60 6.88 -8.04 13.60
C SER A 60 5.80 -8.91 14.26
N THR A 61 5.78 -10.21 13.98
CA THR A 61 4.84 -11.21 14.54
C THR A 61 4.71 -11.14 16.07
N ARG A 62 5.82 -10.92 16.79
CA ARG A 62 5.83 -10.82 18.27
C ARG A 62 5.09 -9.58 18.78
N HIS A 63 5.15 -8.46 18.07
CA HIS A 63 4.43 -7.23 18.45
C HIS A 63 2.93 -7.37 18.17
N VAL A 64 2.56 -8.03 17.08
CA VAL A 64 1.16 -8.32 16.76
C VAL A 64 0.51 -9.15 17.86
N LEU A 65 1.22 -10.15 18.39
CA LEU A 65 0.77 -10.91 19.55
C LEU A 65 0.58 -10.03 20.80
N GLY A 66 1.47 -9.06 21.02
CA GLY A 66 1.38 -8.09 22.10
C GLY A 66 0.16 -7.16 21.97
N TYR A 67 -0.04 -6.57 20.78
CA TYR A 67 -1.20 -5.74 20.47
C TYR A 67 -2.52 -6.52 20.55
N LEU A 68 -2.55 -7.75 20.03
CA LEU A 68 -3.71 -8.63 20.15
C LEU A 68 -4.05 -8.90 21.62
N ARG A 69 -3.04 -9.14 22.47
CA ARG A 69 -3.27 -9.30 23.92
C ARG A 69 -3.81 -8.03 24.55
N HIS A 70 -3.27 -6.86 24.20
CA HIS A 70 -3.73 -5.58 24.74
C HIS A 70 -5.16 -5.26 24.31
N ILE A 71 -5.49 -5.43 23.01
CA ILE A 71 -6.86 -5.28 22.49
C ILE A 71 -7.82 -6.24 23.18
N VAL A 72 -7.44 -7.50 23.39
CA VAL A 72 -8.29 -8.50 24.06
C VAL A 72 -8.46 -8.21 25.57
N GLN A 73 -7.52 -7.48 26.18
CA GLN A 73 -7.56 -7.12 27.60
C GLN A 73 -8.30 -5.80 27.85
N ASP A 74 -8.08 -4.78 27.00
CA ASP A 74 -8.65 -3.44 27.14
C ASP A 74 -10.03 -3.31 26.51
N VAL A 75 -10.27 -3.97 25.37
CA VAL A 75 -11.60 -4.05 24.79
C VAL A 75 -12.32 -5.14 25.58
N GLY A 76 -13.13 -4.73 26.56
CA GLY A 76 -13.89 -5.65 27.42
C GLY A 76 -14.47 -6.80 26.61
N LYS A 77 -14.25 -8.04 27.06
CA LYS A 77 -14.48 -9.28 26.29
C LYS A 77 -15.85 -9.33 25.59
N THR A 78 -16.86 -8.68 26.15
CA THR A 78 -18.21 -8.50 25.59
C THR A 78 -18.27 -7.67 24.31
N TYR A 79 -17.49 -6.60 24.18
CA TYR A 79 -17.48 -5.77 22.97
C TYR A 79 -16.77 -6.45 21.80
N VAL A 80 -15.68 -7.17 22.07
CA VAL A 80 -14.98 -7.97 21.03
C VAL A 80 -15.88 -9.13 20.57
N LEU A 81 -16.47 -9.88 21.50
CA LEU A 81 -17.40 -10.95 21.18
C LEU A 81 -18.65 -10.43 20.46
N GLY A 82 -19.18 -9.28 20.89
CA GLY A 82 -20.30 -8.60 20.25
C GLY A 82 -19.97 -8.15 18.83
N ALA A 83 -18.82 -7.51 18.61
CA ALA A 83 -18.40 -7.07 17.29
C ALA A 83 -18.16 -8.24 16.33
N ILE A 84 -17.53 -9.33 16.81
CA ILE A 84 -17.35 -10.56 16.02
C ILE A 84 -18.70 -11.20 15.71
N ALA A 85 -19.59 -11.33 16.69
CA ALA A 85 -20.92 -11.90 16.50
C ALA A 85 -21.75 -11.07 15.51
N ILE A 86 -21.77 -9.74 15.66
CA ILE A 86 -22.45 -8.82 14.74
C ILE A 86 -21.84 -8.93 13.34
N THR A 87 -20.52 -8.98 13.21
CA THR A 87 -19.86 -9.14 11.90
C THR A 87 -20.23 -10.47 11.25
N ILE A 88 -20.28 -11.57 12.00
CA ILE A 88 -20.69 -12.89 11.50
C ILE A 88 -22.17 -12.89 11.10
N VAL A 89 -23.06 -12.31 11.92
CA VAL A 89 -24.49 -12.21 11.61
C VAL A 89 -24.71 -11.35 10.37
N LEU A 90 -24.04 -10.20 10.26
CA LEU A 90 -24.10 -9.34 9.09
C LEU A 90 -23.53 -10.05 7.84
N MET A 91 -22.44 -10.81 7.98
CA MET A 91 -21.90 -11.62 6.88
C MET A 91 -22.83 -12.76 6.46
N ALA A 92 -23.52 -13.41 7.40
CA ALA A 92 -24.49 -14.46 7.11
C ALA A 92 -25.74 -13.90 6.44
N LEU A 93 -26.24 -12.76 6.94
CA LEU A 93 -27.33 -12.00 6.32
C LEU A 93 -26.95 -11.54 4.91
N ASP A 94 -25.72 -11.07 4.71
CA ASP A 94 -25.22 -10.67 3.40
C ASP A 94 -25.24 -11.82 2.38
N ILE A 95 -24.73 -12.99 2.76
CA ILE A 95 -24.73 -14.19 1.91
C ILE A 95 -26.16 -14.67 1.61
N TRP A 96 -27.07 -14.52 2.57
CA TRP A 96 -28.47 -14.94 2.46
C TRP A 96 -29.32 -13.96 1.63
N VAL A 97 -29.21 -12.65 1.87
CA VAL A 97 -29.98 -11.58 1.22
C VAL A 97 -29.46 -11.25 -0.18
N LEU A 98 -28.14 -11.18 -0.38
CA LEU A 98 -27.55 -10.77 -1.67
C LEU A 98 -27.36 -11.92 -2.66
N ARG A 99 -27.84 -13.12 -2.34
CA ARG A 99 -27.92 -14.23 -3.29
C ARG A 99 -28.80 -13.92 -4.52
N GLN A 100 -29.56 -12.82 -4.49
CA GLN A 100 -30.61 -12.51 -5.46
C GLN A 100 -30.41 -11.21 -6.28
N ARG A 101 -29.45 -10.31 -6.01
CA ARG A 101 -29.35 -9.05 -6.78
C ARG A 101 -27.90 -8.57 -6.95
N GLY A 102 -27.61 -7.93 -8.09
CA GLY A 102 -26.30 -7.39 -8.49
C GLY A 102 -25.72 -6.25 -7.61
N VAL A 103 -26.05 -6.23 -6.32
CA VAL A 103 -25.47 -5.34 -5.31
C VAL A 103 -24.18 -5.99 -4.77
N ARG A 104 -23.17 -5.18 -4.46
CA ARG A 104 -21.88 -5.67 -3.94
C ARG A 104 -22.08 -6.29 -2.56
N SER A 105 -21.40 -7.41 -2.29
CA SER A 105 -21.44 -8.08 -0.99
C SER A 105 -20.88 -7.22 0.14
N LEU A 106 -21.38 -7.38 1.35
CA LEU A 106 -20.80 -6.85 2.59
C LEU A 106 -19.33 -7.22 2.72
N ARG A 107 -18.93 -8.40 2.24
CA ARG A 107 -17.50 -8.78 2.14
C ARG A 107 -16.72 -7.79 1.27
N TRP A 108 -17.26 -7.39 0.14
CA TRP A 108 -16.65 -6.39 -0.74
C TRP A 108 -16.59 -5.02 -0.04
N TRP A 109 -17.67 -4.59 0.61
CA TRP A 109 -17.69 -3.33 1.36
C TRP A 109 -16.72 -3.30 2.54
N GLY A 110 -16.63 -4.40 3.30
CA GLY A 110 -15.65 -4.55 4.36
C GLY A 110 -14.21 -4.51 3.83
N GLY A 111 -13.95 -5.17 2.70
CA GLY A 111 -12.67 -5.05 2.01
C GLY A 111 -12.38 -3.63 1.55
N PHE A 112 -13.36 -2.93 0.99
CA PHE A 112 -13.23 -1.55 0.54
C PHE A 112 -12.97 -0.59 1.70
N PHE A 113 -13.65 -0.77 2.83
CA PHE A 113 -13.38 -0.02 4.06
C PHE A 113 -11.92 -0.19 4.49
N TRP A 114 -11.44 -1.44 4.60
CA TRP A 114 -10.05 -1.70 4.95
C TRP A 114 -9.06 -1.18 3.92
N PHE A 115 -9.41 -1.24 2.63
CA PHE A 115 -8.61 -0.66 1.57
C PHE A 115 -8.41 0.83 1.81
N ILE A 116 -9.48 1.60 2.03
CA ILE A 116 -9.40 3.05 2.29
C ILE A 116 -8.68 3.35 3.61
N ALA A 117 -8.95 2.59 4.67
CA ALA A 117 -8.35 2.80 5.98
C ALA A 117 -6.83 2.57 5.96
N PHE A 118 -6.36 1.55 5.24
CA PHE A 118 -4.93 1.25 5.14
C PHE A 118 -4.22 2.01 4.03
N LEU A 119 -4.93 2.56 3.04
CA LEU A 119 -4.35 3.25 1.89
C LEU A 119 -3.32 4.34 2.25
N PRO A 120 -3.53 5.20 3.27
CA PRO A 120 -2.56 6.22 3.66
C PRO A 120 -1.22 5.64 4.12
N ASN A 121 -1.17 4.40 4.60
CA ASN A 121 0.07 3.77 5.07
C ASN A 121 1.05 3.48 3.92
N ALA A 122 0.56 3.32 2.69
CA ALA A 122 1.43 3.06 1.54
C ALA A 122 2.32 4.27 1.18
N PRO A 123 1.79 5.51 1.01
CA PRO A 123 2.61 6.70 0.85
C PRO A 123 3.23 7.20 2.17
N TYR A 124 2.73 6.77 3.34
CA TYR A 124 3.34 7.10 4.65
C TYR A 124 4.82 6.68 4.73
N VAL A 125 5.19 5.57 4.08
CA VAL A 125 6.58 5.08 4.02
C VAL A 125 7.55 6.14 3.48
N LEU A 126 7.09 7.10 2.65
CA LEU A 126 7.93 8.22 2.20
C LEU A 126 8.41 9.12 3.37
N THR A 127 7.59 9.24 4.42
CA THR A 127 7.91 10.07 5.59
C THR A 127 8.98 9.43 6.49
N ASP A 128 9.29 8.15 6.26
CA ASP A 128 10.29 7.41 7.02
C ASP A 128 11.71 7.94 6.79
N ILE A 129 11.93 8.74 5.75
CA ILE A 129 13.17 9.47 5.46
C ILE A 129 13.66 10.32 6.64
N ILE A 130 12.77 10.73 7.55
CA ILE A 130 13.14 11.46 8.77
C ILE A 130 14.10 10.63 9.65
N HIS A 131 13.96 9.30 9.66
CA HIS A 131 14.86 8.41 10.41
C HIS A 131 16.24 8.34 9.77
N LEU A 132 16.31 8.30 8.44
CA LEU A 132 17.58 8.41 7.71
C LEU A 132 18.29 9.73 8.04
N ILE A 133 17.57 10.85 8.01
CA ILE A 133 18.14 12.18 8.36
C ILE A 133 18.68 12.18 9.78
N ARG A 134 17.96 11.56 10.73
CA ARG A 134 18.41 11.43 12.11
C ARG A 134 19.67 10.58 12.22
N GLN A 135 19.74 9.44 11.54
CA GLN A 135 20.92 8.57 11.49
C GLN A 135 22.14 9.28 10.89
N ILE A 136 21.94 10.15 9.90
CA ILE A 136 23.00 10.99 9.34
C ILE A 136 23.51 11.99 10.38
N LYS A 137 22.60 12.62 11.15
CA LYS A 137 22.96 13.59 12.20
C LYS A 137 23.62 12.96 13.43
N GLU A 138 23.30 11.71 13.73
CA GLU A 138 23.87 10.94 14.84
C GLU A 138 25.34 10.52 14.58
N GLY A 139 25.91 10.84 13.40
CA GLY A 139 27.33 10.66 13.13
C GLY A 139 27.68 9.34 12.45
N ASN A 140 26.71 8.64 11.85
CA ASN A 140 27.00 7.44 11.07
C ASN A 140 28.01 7.72 9.95
N SER A 141 28.90 6.77 9.71
CA SER A 141 29.89 6.84 8.64
C SER A 141 29.23 7.16 7.30
N VAL A 142 29.79 8.15 6.58
CA VAL A 142 29.30 8.59 5.27
C VAL A 142 29.20 7.42 4.28
N TRP A 143 30.13 6.47 4.36
CA TRP A 143 30.11 5.26 3.53
C TRP A 143 28.91 4.36 3.82
N ILE A 144 28.59 4.15 5.10
CA ILE A 144 27.43 3.34 5.51
C ILE A 144 26.14 4.04 5.10
N VAL A 145 26.04 5.35 5.33
CA VAL A 145 24.89 6.15 4.90
C VAL A 145 24.69 6.02 3.39
N THR A 146 25.74 6.23 2.60
CA THR A 146 25.62 6.34 1.15
C THR A 146 25.43 5.00 0.46
N LEU A 147 26.15 3.96 0.89
CA LEU A 147 26.17 2.66 0.21
C LEU A 147 25.17 1.65 0.80
N ALA A 148 24.72 1.83 2.04
CA ALA A 148 23.80 0.88 2.68
C ALA A 148 22.45 1.53 3.02
N LEU A 149 22.45 2.62 3.81
CA LEU A 149 21.19 3.20 4.31
C LEU A 149 20.38 3.86 3.19
N ILE A 150 20.97 4.72 2.36
CA ILE A 150 20.24 5.39 1.27
C ILE A 150 19.59 4.36 0.32
N PRO A 151 20.30 3.34 -0.19
CA PRO A 151 19.68 2.28 -1.00
C PRO A 151 18.59 1.51 -0.26
N GLN A 152 18.77 1.20 1.03
CA GLN A 152 17.76 0.54 1.85
C GLN A 152 16.47 1.37 1.93
N TYR A 153 16.56 2.64 2.34
CA TYR A 153 15.40 3.52 2.44
C TYR A 153 14.74 3.74 1.09
N LEU A 154 15.54 3.92 0.02
CA LEU A 154 15.02 4.10 -1.33
C LEU A 154 14.24 2.86 -1.80
N ALA A 155 14.77 1.65 -1.60
CA ALA A 155 14.08 0.41 -1.97
C ALA A 155 12.74 0.25 -1.25
N PHE A 156 12.70 0.55 0.06
CA PHE A 156 11.47 0.48 0.86
C PHE A 156 10.45 1.56 0.45
N MET A 157 10.90 2.79 0.22
CA MET A 157 10.05 3.88 -0.26
C MET A 157 9.47 3.57 -1.64
N LEU A 158 10.28 3.06 -2.57
CA LEU A 158 9.81 2.66 -3.91
C LEU A 158 8.84 1.49 -3.84
N ALA A 159 9.06 0.51 -2.95
CA ALA A 159 8.14 -0.61 -2.78
C ALA A 159 6.78 -0.14 -2.20
N GLY A 160 6.79 0.63 -1.12
CA GLY A 160 5.57 1.14 -0.47
C GLY A 160 4.81 2.12 -1.36
N PHE A 161 5.50 3.08 -1.96
CA PHE A 161 4.88 4.04 -2.87
C PHE A 161 4.46 3.38 -4.19
N GLY A 162 5.22 2.38 -4.68
CA GLY A 162 4.84 1.55 -5.82
C GLY A 162 3.51 0.84 -5.57
N ALA A 163 3.36 0.26 -4.38
CA ALA A 163 2.12 -0.36 -3.95
C ALA A 163 0.96 0.64 -3.89
N TYR A 164 1.21 1.88 -3.42
CA TYR A 164 0.22 2.95 -3.47
C TYR A 164 -0.25 3.25 -4.90
N VAL A 165 0.68 3.52 -5.82
CA VAL A 165 0.34 3.87 -7.20
C VAL A 165 -0.46 2.76 -7.88
N LEU A 166 0.00 1.50 -7.75
CA LEU A 166 -0.71 0.35 -8.31
C LEU A 166 -2.10 0.17 -7.71
N SER A 167 -2.26 0.39 -6.40
CA SER A 167 -3.56 0.33 -5.71
C SER A 167 -4.55 1.35 -6.28
N VAL A 168 -4.13 2.60 -6.43
CA VAL A 168 -4.96 3.67 -6.98
C VAL A 168 -5.25 3.47 -8.47
N MET A 169 -4.27 2.98 -9.24
CA MET A 169 -4.50 2.60 -10.65
C MET A 169 -5.52 1.46 -10.79
N ASN A 170 -5.50 0.47 -9.89
CA ASN A 170 -6.48 -0.61 -9.87
C ASN A 170 -7.89 -0.09 -9.55
N LEU A 171 -8.02 0.86 -8.61
CA LEU A 171 -9.28 1.55 -8.34
C LEU A 171 -9.77 2.31 -9.58
N GLY A 172 -8.90 3.08 -10.24
CA GLY A 172 -9.25 3.80 -11.47
C GLY A 172 -9.68 2.88 -12.62
N TYR A 173 -9.01 1.72 -12.75
CA TYR A 173 -9.40 0.68 -13.71
C TYR A 173 -10.78 0.10 -13.40
N TYR A 174 -11.06 -0.18 -12.13
CA TYR A 174 -12.38 -0.63 -11.69
C TYR A 174 -13.46 0.42 -11.97
N LEU A 175 -13.23 1.70 -11.66
CA LEU A 175 -14.15 2.78 -12.00
C LEU A 175 -14.44 2.84 -13.50
N LYS A 176 -13.40 2.69 -14.34
CA LYS A 176 -13.57 2.63 -15.80
C LYS A 176 -14.48 1.47 -16.22
N GLN A 177 -14.30 0.27 -15.65
CA GLN A 177 -15.14 -0.89 -15.94
C GLN A 177 -16.61 -0.71 -15.52
N GLN A 178 -16.86 0.08 -14.47
CA GLN A 178 -18.22 0.39 -14.02
C GLN A 178 -18.86 1.55 -14.83
N GLY A 179 -18.17 2.12 -15.82
CA GLY A 179 -18.65 3.27 -16.62
C GLY A 179 -18.36 4.65 -16.01
N TRP A 180 -17.60 4.71 -14.90
CA TRP A 180 -17.30 5.93 -14.14
C TRP A 180 -15.96 6.56 -14.53
N GLY A 181 -15.50 6.33 -15.77
CA GLY A 181 -14.18 6.76 -16.24
C GLY A 181 -13.92 8.27 -16.12
N ARG A 182 -14.96 9.10 -16.24
CA ARG A 182 -14.86 10.57 -16.08
C ARG A 182 -14.46 11.02 -14.67
N PHE A 183 -14.73 10.19 -13.66
CA PHE A 183 -14.48 10.53 -12.25
C PHE A 183 -13.12 10.07 -11.75
N ILE A 184 -12.31 9.39 -12.58
CA ILE A 184 -11.01 8.84 -12.17
C ILE A 184 -10.11 9.92 -11.56
N LEU A 185 -9.98 11.08 -12.24
CA LEU A 185 -9.14 12.17 -11.73
C LEU A 185 -9.67 12.72 -10.39
N ALA A 186 -10.99 12.90 -10.26
CA ALA A 186 -11.59 13.36 -9.01
C ALA A 186 -11.37 12.36 -7.87
N THR A 187 -11.51 11.06 -8.15
CA THR A 187 -11.21 10.01 -7.17
C THR A 187 -9.74 10.00 -6.79
N GLU A 188 -8.82 10.10 -7.75
CA GLU A 188 -7.37 10.19 -7.48
C GLU A 188 -7.06 11.37 -6.54
N MET A 189 -7.61 12.56 -6.81
CA MET A 189 -7.43 13.73 -5.95
C MET A 189 -8.01 13.55 -4.54
N ILE A 190 -9.20 12.97 -4.41
CA ILE A 190 -9.79 12.66 -3.10
C ILE A 190 -8.93 11.66 -2.34
N ILE A 191 -8.44 10.63 -3.02
CA ILE A 191 -7.56 9.61 -2.43
C ILE A 191 -6.24 10.23 -1.96
N HIS A 192 -5.63 11.13 -2.74
CA HIS A 192 -4.44 11.86 -2.32
C HIS A 192 -4.71 12.73 -1.08
N ALA A 193 -5.85 13.43 -1.05
CA ALA A 193 -6.24 14.27 0.08
C ALA A 193 -6.46 13.44 1.37
N LEU A 194 -7.22 12.34 1.26
CA LEU A 194 -7.43 11.41 2.36
C LEU A 194 -6.12 10.77 2.84
N SER A 195 -5.21 10.45 1.90
CA SER A 195 -3.88 9.92 2.24
C SER A 195 -3.04 10.95 2.99
N ALA A 196 -3.08 12.22 2.58
CA ALA A 196 -2.36 13.30 3.28
C ALA A 196 -2.88 13.52 4.71
N ILE A 197 -4.20 13.47 4.90
CA ILE A 197 -4.82 13.51 6.24
C ILE A 197 -4.38 12.30 7.06
N GLY A 198 -4.49 11.09 6.50
CA GLY A 198 -4.10 9.86 7.20
C GLY A 198 -2.62 9.85 7.60
N ILE A 199 -1.73 10.35 6.73
CA ILE A 199 -0.32 10.51 7.06
C ILE A 199 -0.13 11.51 8.19
N TYR A 200 -0.84 12.63 8.18
CA TYR A 200 -0.75 13.61 9.25
C TYR A 200 -1.19 13.03 10.60
N LEU A 201 -2.33 12.36 10.62
CA LEU A 201 -2.86 11.67 11.81
C LEU A 201 -1.85 10.63 12.35
N GLY A 202 -1.28 9.81 11.48
CA GLY A 202 -0.30 8.80 11.88
C GLY A 202 1.05 9.38 12.32
N ARG A 203 1.52 10.43 11.65
CA ARG A 203 2.89 10.95 11.87
C ARG A 203 2.99 11.93 13.03
N PHE A 204 2.01 12.82 13.14
CA PHE A 204 2.06 13.92 14.12
C PHE A 204 1.24 13.62 15.37
N ILE A 205 0.07 13.02 15.19
CA ILE A 205 -0.83 12.70 16.30
C ILE A 205 -0.61 11.27 16.81
N ARG A 206 0.11 10.43 16.05
CA ARG A 206 0.42 9.02 16.36
C ARG A 206 -0.82 8.12 16.45
N PHE A 207 -1.89 8.48 15.75
CA PHE A 207 -3.03 7.62 15.56
C PHE A 207 -2.71 6.48 14.60
N ASN A 208 -3.00 5.26 15.00
CA ASN A 208 -2.93 4.08 14.16
C ASN A 208 -4.30 3.74 13.57
N THR A 209 -4.30 2.92 12.51
CA THR A 209 -5.54 2.48 11.84
C THR A 209 -6.52 1.77 12.80
N TRP A 210 -6.03 1.13 13.87
CA TRP A 210 -6.86 0.46 14.89
C TRP A 210 -7.48 1.42 15.91
N ASP A 211 -6.99 2.65 16.04
CA ASP A 211 -7.54 3.63 16.99
C ASP A 211 -8.93 4.14 16.58
N ILE A 212 -9.26 4.00 15.29
CA ILE A 212 -10.63 4.23 14.76
C ILE A 212 -11.63 3.30 15.46
N LEU A 213 -11.21 2.09 15.82
CA LEU A 213 -12.06 1.07 16.44
C LEU A 213 -12.01 1.12 17.97
N THR A 214 -10.86 1.45 18.55
CA THR A 214 -10.68 1.41 20.01
C THR A 214 -11.01 2.73 20.68
N ASN A 215 -10.82 3.88 20.02
CA ASN A 215 -11.02 5.21 20.62
C ASN A 215 -11.64 6.23 19.62
N PRO A 216 -12.87 6.00 19.13
CA PRO A 216 -13.51 6.87 18.13
C PRO A 216 -13.74 8.30 18.62
N ASP A 217 -14.06 8.50 19.91
CA ASP A 217 -14.32 9.83 20.47
C ASP A 217 -13.06 10.71 20.47
N ALA A 218 -11.90 10.12 20.78
CA ALA A 218 -10.63 10.82 20.73
C ALA A 218 -10.27 11.24 19.31
N LEU A 219 -10.55 10.38 18.32
CA LEU A 219 -10.35 10.69 16.90
C LEU A 219 -11.20 11.88 16.47
N VAL A 220 -12.49 11.88 16.79
CA VAL A 220 -13.42 12.97 16.40
C VAL A 220 -12.99 14.30 17.02
N ASN A 221 -12.68 14.32 18.32
CA ASN A 221 -12.25 15.54 19.00
C ASN A 221 -10.95 16.11 18.41
N THR A 222 -10.00 15.23 18.08
CA THR A 222 -8.75 15.63 17.43
C THR A 222 -9.00 16.20 16.03
N VAL A 223 -9.88 15.57 15.24
CA VAL A 223 -10.24 16.05 13.91
C VAL A 223 -10.88 17.44 13.97
N MET A 224 -11.75 17.68 14.94
CA MET A 224 -12.43 18.97 15.06
C MET A 224 -11.52 20.08 15.57
N ASN A 225 -10.62 19.78 16.50
CA ASN A 225 -9.82 20.82 17.18
C ASN A 225 -8.44 21.03 16.54
N ASP A 226 -7.79 19.97 16.08
CA ASP A 226 -6.39 20.03 15.67
C ASP A 226 -6.20 20.10 14.15
N LEU A 227 -7.06 19.46 13.35
CA LEU A 227 -6.89 19.43 11.88
C LEU A 227 -7.17 20.78 11.21
N ILE A 228 -7.95 21.66 11.85
CA ILE A 228 -8.33 22.98 11.32
C ILE A 228 -7.25 24.05 11.61
N GLY A 229 -6.23 23.73 12.40
CA GLY A 229 -5.12 24.64 12.68
C GLY A 229 -4.28 24.98 11.45
N LYS A 230 -3.75 26.21 11.38
CA LYS A 230 -2.93 26.72 10.25
C LYS A 230 -1.75 25.80 9.90
N ARG A 231 -1.00 25.36 10.91
CA ARG A 231 0.18 24.49 10.73
C ARG A 231 -0.19 23.08 10.23
N PRO A 232 -1.11 22.34 10.89
CA PRO A 232 -1.66 21.08 10.37
C PRO A 232 -2.11 21.16 8.92
N PHE A 233 -2.87 22.20 8.57
CA PHE A 233 -3.37 22.41 7.22
C PHE A 233 -2.25 22.55 6.19
N VAL A 234 -1.23 23.37 6.46
CA VAL A 234 -0.07 23.55 5.56
C VAL A 234 0.69 22.24 5.36
N VAL A 235 0.90 21.47 6.43
CA VAL A 235 1.59 20.17 6.35
C VAL A 235 0.79 19.18 5.49
N MET A 236 -0.52 19.09 5.69
CA MET A 236 -1.39 18.25 4.87
C MET A 236 -1.42 18.68 3.41
N ALA A 237 -1.52 19.98 3.14
CA ALA A 237 -1.51 20.53 1.78
C ALA A 237 -0.18 20.23 1.07
N ALA A 238 0.96 20.43 1.74
CA ALA A 238 2.27 20.07 1.21
C ALA A 238 2.38 18.57 0.94
N THR A 239 1.91 17.73 1.87
CA THR A 239 1.90 16.27 1.74
C THR A 239 1.03 15.81 0.56
N PHE A 240 -0.14 16.43 0.39
CA PHE A 240 -1.03 16.20 -0.75
C PHE A 240 -0.33 16.50 -2.08
N VAL A 241 0.31 17.67 -2.20
CA VAL A 241 1.02 18.06 -3.43
C VAL A 241 2.15 17.08 -3.73
N VAL A 242 2.97 16.74 -2.73
CA VAL A 242 4.09 15.79 -2.91
C VAL A 242 3.58 14.44 -3.39
N ILE A 243 2.56 13.88 -2.74
CA ILE A 243 2.01 12.57 -3.12
C ILE A 243 1.37 12.61 -4.50
N ALA A 244 0.62 13.65 -4.83
CA ALA A 244 -0.03 13.79 -6.13
C ALA A 244 0.99 13.90 -7.27
N VAL A 245 2.04 14.69 -7.09
CA VAL A 245 3.13 14.84 -8.09
C VAL A 245 3.89 13.53 -8.25
N LEU A 246 4.34 12.91 -7.15
CA LEU A 246 5.05 11.64 -7.21
C LEU A 246 4.19 10.53 -7.81
N TYR A 247 2.89 10.52 -7.50
CA TYR A 247 1.93 9.56 -8.06
C TYR A 247 1.85 9.74 -9.57
N TRP A 248 1.68 10.98 -10.03
CA TRP A 248 1.61 11.28 -11.46
C TRP A 248 2.89 10.83 -12.18
N VAL A 249 4.07 11.18 -11.68
CA VAL A 249 5.36 10.76 -12.26
C VAL A 249 5.47 9.24 -12.34
N MET A 250 5.22 8.55 -11.23
CA MET A 250 5.42 7.10 -11.19
C MET A 250 4.35 6.34 -11.99
N LYS A 251 3.12 6.87 -12.07
CA LYS A 251 2.08 6.36 -12.97
C LYS A 251 2.54 6.41 -14.43
N GLN A 252 3.17 7.51 -14.87
CA GLN A 252 3.73 7.60 -16.22
C GLN A 252 4.84 6.57 -16.45
N VAL A 253 5.73 6.38 -15.48
CA VAL A 253 6.80 5.37 -15.55
C VAL A 253 6.21 3.97 -15.70
N ILE A 254 5.24 3.59 -14.85
CA ILE A 254 4.62 2.26 -14.88
C ILE A 254 3.90 2.02 -16.22
N LEU A 255 3.13 3.01 -16.69
CA LEU A 255 2.42 2.90 -17.97
C LEU A 255 3.39 2.80 -19.16
N GLY A 256 4.46 3.60 -19.16
CA GLY A 256 5.49 3.56 -20.20
C GLY A 256 6.24 2.23 -20.24
N ILE A 257 6.61 1.69 -19.08
CA ILE A 257 7.22 0.35 -18.98
C ILE A 257 6.25 -0.71 -19.51
N SER A 258 4.99 -0.67 -19.10
CA SER A 258 3.97 -1.62 -19.56
C SER A 258 3.79 -1.58 -21.07
N GLN A 259 3.76 -0.39 -21.68
CA GLN A 259 3.63 -0.24 -23.13
C GLN A 259 4.83 -0.83 -23.88
N ARG A 260 6.06 -0.62 -23.39
CA ARG A 260 7.27 -1.20 -23.98
C ARG A 260 7.25 -2.73 -23.95
N PHE A 261 6.85 -3.32 -22.83
CA PHE A 261 6.71 -4.78 -22.72
C PHE A 261 5.67 -5.34 -23.69
N TYR A 262 4.52 -4.67 -23.86
CA TYR A 262 3.52 -5.08 -24.83
C TYR A 262 4.02 -4.98 -26.26
N ALA A 263 4.73 -3.89 -26.61
CA ALA A 263 5.33 -3.70 -27.92
C ALA A 263 6.36 -4.78 -28.25
N SER A 264 7.26 -5.10 -27.31
CA SER A 264 8.27 -6.15 -27.51
C SER A 264 7.66 -7.54 -27.74
N GLN A 265 6.57 -7.85 -27.03
CA GLN A 265 5.89 -9.14 -27.16
C GLN A 265 5.15 -9.28 -28.49
N SER A 266 4.49 -8.20 -28.95
CA SER A 266 3.85 -8.20 -30.28
C SER A 266 4.88 -8.32 -31.42
N SER A 267 6.06 -7.71 -31.27
CA SER A 267 7.12 -7.82 -32.27
C SER A 267 7.68 -9.24 -32.34
N SER A 268 7.90 -9.91 -31.21
CA SER A 268 8.36 -11.32 -31.21
C SER A 268 7.35 -12.27 -31.85
N GLU A 269 6.06 -12.11 -31.56
CA GLU A 269 5.00 -12.96 -32.16
C GLU A 269 4.91 -12.79 -33.68
N SER A 270 5.12 -11.56 -34.20
CA SER A 270 5.12 -11.30 -35.64
C SER A 270 6.33 -11.91 -36.38
N ILE A 271 7.50 -11.95 -35.72
CA ILE A 271 8.73 -12.54 -36.28
C ILE A 271 8.57 -14.07 -36.35
N ASP A 272 8.08 -14.70 -35.28
CA ASP A 272 7.87 -16.16 -35.24
C ASP A 272 6.85 -16.61 -36.30
N GLN A 273 5.74 -15.88 -36.47
CA GLN A 273 4.75 -16.21 -37.51
C GLN A 273 5.34 -16.12 -38.93
N THR A 274 6.18 -15.11 -39.19
CA THR A 274 6.84 -14.94 -40.48
C THR A 274 7.83 -16.08 -40.76
N ALA A 275 8.65 -16.46 -39.76
CA ALA A 275 9.59 -17.57 -39.87
C ALA A 275 8.89 -18.93 -40.07
N THR A 276 7.80 -19.21 -39.36
CA THR A 276 7.02 -20.45 -39.57
C THR A 276 6.36 -20.50 -40.95
N SER A 277 5.99 -19.35 -41.52
CA SER A 277 5.39 -19.29 -42.85
C SER A 277 6.41 -19.54 -43.96
N SER A 278 7.65 -19.03 -43.83
CA SER A 278 8.71 -19.29 -44.80
C SER A 278 9.14 -20.75 -44.81
N ASP A 279 9.36 -21.35 -43.63
CA ASP A 279 9.72 -22.79 -43.54
C ASP A 279 8.62 -23.70 -44.12
N SER A 280 7.34 -23.30 -43.97
CA SER A 280 6.22 -24.07 -44.55
C SER A 280 6.12 -23.96 -46.08
N ILE A 281 6.66 -22.90 -46.67
CA ILE A 281 6.74 -22.71 -48.12
C ILE A 281 7.90 -23.54 -48.68
N ASP A 282 9.05 -23.54 -48.01
CA ASP A 282 10.25 -24.26 -48.45
C ASP A 282 10.09 -25.79 -48.35
N LEU A 283 9.27 -26.30 -47.41
CA LEU A 283 8.97 -27.74 -47.30
C LEU A 283 7.94 -28.27 -48.31
N ARG A 284 7.33 -27.40 -49.14
CA ARG A 284 6.32 -27.75 -50.14
C ARG A 284 6.82 -27.72 -51.58
N LEU A 285 8.10 -27.43 -51.79
CA LEU A 285 8.81 -27.47 -53.08
C LEU A 285 9.72 -28.70 -53.16
#